data_AF-A0A7R7BYF3-F1
#
_entry.id   AF-A0A7R7BYF3-F1
#
_cell.length_a   1.000
_cell.length_b   1.000
_cell.length_c   1.000
_cell.angle_alpha   90.00
_cell.angle_beta   90.00
_cell.angle_gamma   90.00
#
_symmetry.space_group_name_H-M   'P 1'
#
loop_
_entity.id
_entity.type
_entity.pdbx_description
1 polymer ?
#
loop_
_entity_poly.entity_id
_entity_poly.type
_entity_poly.pdbx_seq_one_letter_code
_entity_poly.pdbx_strand_id
1 'polypeptide(L)'
;MTAIKIGKLATAEIIAAVAAVLCENPHLPAILDPVMASTSGRTLLEAGAIAAIRRDLLPLCRLVIPTLIELALLSAKQAVDDDGAIRQGRELLAAGARALLIEVAMHREPNRPIFLLRSDHEPTTSTHRALPHQCAGRTACWPARLRRIWRK
;
A
#
# COMPACT_ATOMS: atom_id res chain seq x y z
N MET A 1 -3.93 -0.76 -20.67
CA MET A 1 -3.02 -1.61 -19.88
C MET A 1 -3.82 -2.39 -18.86
N THR A 2 -3.49 -3.66 -18.70
CA THR A 2 -4.07 -4.57 -17.70
C THR A 2 -3.11 -4.68 -16.52
N ALA A 3 -3.63 -4.73 -15.31
CA ALA A 3 -2.85 -4.85 -14.07
C ALA A 3 -3.59 -5.75 -13.08
N ILE A 4 -2.84 -6.39 -12.18
CA ILE A 4 -3.41 -7.25 -11.12
C ILE A 4 -3.55 -6.41 -9.84
N LYS A 5 -4.75 -6.39 -9.24
CA LYS A 5 -4.92 -5.89 -7.87
C LYS A 5 -4.81 -7.03 -6.88
N ILE A 6 -4.05 -6.82 -5.82
CA ILE A 6 -4.02 -7.69 -4.66
C ILE A 6 -4.60 -6.91 -3.50
N GLY A 7 -5.70 -7.42 -2.93
CA GLY A 7 -6.38 -6.83 -1.79
C GLY A 7 -6.11 -7.61 -0.50
N LYS A 8 -7.16 -7.85 0.28
CA LYS A 8 -7.08 -8.57 1.56
C LYS A 8 -6.51 -9.98 1.38
N LEU A 9 -5.37 -10.24 2.03
CA LEU A 9 -4.76 -11.56 2.19
C LEU A 9 -4.71 -11.85 3.70
N ALA A 10 -5.17 -13.04 4.13
CA ALA A 10 -5.31 -13.36 5.55
C ALA A 10 -4.14 -14.17 6.13
N THR A 11 -3.56 -15.08 5.33
CA THR A 11 -2.60 -16.08 5.81
C THR A 11 -1.34 -16.12 4.94
N ALA A 12 -0.24 -16.66 5.50
CA ALA A 12 1.04 -16.76 4.81
C ALA A 12 0.98 -17.70 3.59
N GLU A 13 0.15 -18.75 3.64
CA GLU A 13 -0.04 -19.70 2.54
C GLU A 13 -0.69 -19.02 1.34
N ILE A 14 -1.71 -18.18 1.56
CA ILE A 14 -2.35 -17.41 0.49
C ILE A 14 -1.33 -16.43 -0.11
N ILE A 15 -0.55 -15.77 0.73
CA ILE A 15 0.50 -14.84 0.29
C ILE A 15 1.52 -15.55 -0.61
N ALA A 16 2.01 -16.73 -0.20
CA ALA A 16 2.95 -17.52 -0.97
C ALA A 16 2.36 -17.98 -2.31
N ALA A 17 1.11 -18.42 -2.33
CA ALA A 17 0.42 -18.82 -3.56
C ALA A 17 0.28 -17.64 -4.53
N VAL A 18 -0.09 -16.45 -4.04
CA VAL A 18 -0.18 -15.24 -4.89
C VAL A 18 1.21 -14.86 -5.41
N ALA A 19 2.25 -14.92 -4.57
CA ALA A 19 3.61 -14.63 -4.99
C ALA A 19 4.10 -15.57 -6.11
N ALA A 20 3.79 -16.87 -6.02
CA ALA A 20 4.11 -17.84 -7.06
C ALA A 20 3.47 -17.45 -8.42
N VAL A 21 2.18 -17.10 -8.42
CA VAL A 21 1.47 -16.65 -9.64
C VAL A 21 2.10 -15.39 -10.22
N LEU A 22 2.50 -14.42 -9.38
CA LEU A 22 3.18 -13.21 -9.85
C LEU A 22 4.55 -13.49 -10.44
N CYS A 23 5.32 -14.42 -9.85
CA CYS A 23 6.62 -14.85 -10.37
C CYS A 23 6.51 -15.50 -11.75
N GLU A 24 5.46 -16.27 -11.99
CA GLU A 24 5.17 -16.88 -13.30
C GLU A 24 4.72 -15.85 -14.35
N ASN A 25 4.23 -14.68 -13.91
CA ASN A 25 3.67 -13.64 -14.77
C ASN A 25 4.35 -12.27 -14.60
N PRO A 26 5.69 -12.14 -14.74
CA PRO A 26 6.43 -10.93 -14.40
C PRO A 26 6.13 -9.73 -15.30
N HIS A 27 5.49 -9.95 -16.44
CA HIS A 27 5.09 -8.94 -17.41
C HIS A 27 3.79 -8.21 -17.01
N LEU A 28 3.00 -8.77 -16.09
CA LEU A 28 1.78 -8.15 -15.58
C LEU A 28 2.11 -7.32 -14.33
N PRO A 29 1.90 -5.99 -14.34
CA PRO A 29 2.16 -5.18 -13.16
C PRO A 29 1.14 -5.51 -12.05
N ALA A 30 1.66 -5.81 -10.86
CA ALA A 30 0.87 -6.03 -9.66
C ALA A 30 0.83 -4.77 -8.77
N ILE A 31 -0.35 -4.50 -8.21
CA ILE A 31 -0.60 -3.42 -7.25
C ILE A 31 -1.12 -4.05 -5.95
N LEU A 32 -0.38 -3.86 -4.86
CA LEU A 32 -0.73 -4.36 -3.54
C LEU A 32 -1.44 -3.27 -2.73
N ASP A 33 -2.65 -3.56 -2.27
CA ASP A 33 -3.46 -2.82 -1.30
C ASP A 33 -3.53 -3.70 -0.05
N PRO A 34 -2.52 -3.63 0.84
CA PRO A 34 -2.34 -4.61 1.90
C PRO A 34 -3.35 -4.34 3.02
N VAL A 35 -4.59 -4.82 2.84
CA VAL A 35 -5.68 -4.70 3.80
C VAL A 35 -5.40 -5.61 5.00
N MET A 36 -4.54 -5.13 5.90
CA MET A 36 -4.01 -5.87 7.05
C MET A 36 -4.62 -5.42 8.38
N ALA A 37 -5.23 -4.24 8.42
CA ALA A 37 -5.84 -3.70 9.62
C ALA A 37 -7.22 -3.10 9.32
N SER A 38 -8.15 -3.27 10.26
CA SER A 38 -9.42 -2.54 10.24
C SER A 38 -9.17 -1.04 10.43
N THR A 39 -10.17 -0.22 10.11
CA THR A 39 -10.17 1.21 10.45
C THR A 39 -10.07 1.48 11.95
N SER A 40 -10.39 0.49 12.79
CA SER A 40 -10.21 0.51 14.25
C SER A 40 -8.85 -0.03 14.73
N GLY A 41 -7.92 -0.35 13.82
CA GLY A 41 -6.57 -0.80 14.14
C GLY A 41 -6.46 -2.28 14.54
N ARG A 42 -7.52 -3.08 14.40
CA ARG A 42 -7.45 -4.53 14.67
C ARG A 42 -6.71 -5.22 13.54
N THR A 43 -5.69 -6.01 13.88
CA THR A 43 -4.98 -6.82 12.88
C THR A 43 -5.95 -7.84 12.27
N LEU A 44 -5.93 -7.96 10.96
CA LEU A 44 -6.71 -8.91 10.17
C LEU A 44 -5.88 -10.12 9.72
N LEU A 45 -4.61 -10.16 10.15
CA LEU A 45 -3.60 -11.10 9.72
C LEU A 45 -3.31 -12.15 10.78
N GLU A 46 -3.04 -13.36 10.33
CA GLU A 46 -2.47 -14.42 11.15
C GLU A 46 -0.96 -14.19 11.40
N ALA A 47 -0.40 -14.95 12.34
CA ALA A 47 1.01 -14.91 12.65
C ALA A 47 1.86 -15.16 11.39
N GLY A 48 2.91 -14.36 11.19
CA GLY A 48 3.84 -14.50 10.07
C GLY A 48 3.38 -13.91 8.74
N ALA A 49 2.10 -13.54 8.57
CA ALA A 49 1.62 -12.98 7.30
C ALA A 49 2.30 -11.66 6.91
N ILE A 50 2.62 -10.78 7.88
CA ILE A 50 3.39 -9.55 7.62
C ILE A 50 4.78 -9.89 7.06
N ALA A 51 5.47 -10.87 7.65
CA ALA A 51 6.78 -11.29 7.20
C ALA A 51 6.72 -11.87 5.78
N ALA A 52 5.70 -12.68 5.49
CA ALA A 52 5.46 -13.22 4.15
C ALA A 52 5.17 -12.09 3.13
N ILE A 53 4.34 -11.09 3.46
CA ILE A 53 4.12 -9.93 2.57
C ILE A 53 5.44 -9.23 2.26
N ARG A 54 6.26 -8.96 3.29
CA ARG A 54 7.53 -8.25 3.12
C ARG A 54 8.51 -9.01 2.25
N ARG A 55 8.66 -10.31 2.49
CA ARG A 55 9.64 -11.16 1.81
C ARG A 55 9.19 -11.53 0.39
N ASP A 56 7.92 -11.91 0.24
CA ASP A 56 7.44 -12.63 -0.95
C ASP A 56 6.64 -11.73 -1.91
N LEU A 57 5.89 -10.74 -1.41
CA LEU A 57 5.03 -9.90 -2.27
C LEU A 57 5.58 -8.51 -2.57
N LEU A 58 6.17 -7.81 -1.58
CA LEU A 58 6.69 -6.46 -1.82
C LEU A 58 7.66 -6.39 -3.02
N PRO A 59 8.61 -7.33 -3.22
CA PRO A 59 9.54 -7.27 -4.34
C PRO A 59 8.91 -7.44 -5.73
N LEU A 60 7.75 -8.11 -5.78
CA LEU A 60 7.02 -8.44 -7.01
C LEU A 60 6.04 -7.34 -7.42
N CYS A 61 5.64 -6.47 -6.48
CA CYS A 61 4.65 -5.44 -6.72
C CYS A 61 5.27 -4.18 -7.34
N ARG A 62 4.62 -3.66 -8.39
CA ARG A 62 5.02 -2.40 -9.02
C ARG A 62 4.67 -1.19 -8.17
N LEU A 63 3.60 -1.31 -7.39
CA LEU A 63 3.11 -0.29 -6.47
C LEU A 63 2.48 -0.94 -5.24
N VAL A 64 2.76 -0.38 -4.06
CA VAL A 64 2.13 -0.75 -2.79
C VAL A 64 1.39 0.48 -2.26
N ILE A 65 0.17 0.29 -1.77
CA ILE A 65 -0.70 1.39 -1.33
C ILE A 65 -1.06 1.20 0.15
N PRO A 66 -0.10 1.33 1.08
CA PRO A 66 -0.41 1.17 2.50
C PRO A 66 -1.07 2.44 3.05
N THR A 67 -1.99 2.27 3.98
CA THR A 67 -2.35 3.34 4.93
C THR A 67 -1.27 3.53 5.98
N LEU A 68 -1.35 4.60 6.78
CA LEU A 68 -0.41 4.84 7.89
C LEU A 68 -0.37 3.67 8.90
N ILE A 69 -1.52 3.05 9.19
CA ILE A 69 -1.59 1.88 10.08
C ILE A 69 -0.87 0.69 9.46
N GLU A 70 -1.11 0.42 8.18
CA GLU A 70 -0.48 -0.69 7.45
C GLU A 70 1.02 -0.45 7.24
N LEU A 71 1.43 0.81 7.02
CA LEU A 71 2.82 1.23 6.93
C LEU A 71 3.55 0.94 8.25
N ALA A 72 2.90 1.22 9.39
CA ALA A 72 3.46 0.94 10.69
C ALA A 72 3.64 -0.56 10.94
N LEU A 73 2.68 -1.38 10.49
CA LEU A 73 2.78 -2.84 10.55
C LEU A 73 3.92 -3.38 9.67
N LEU A 74 4.06 -2.87 8.44
CA LEU A 74 5.10 -3.31 7.50
C LEU A 74 6.52 -2.86 7.93
N SER A 75 6.64 -1.67 8.50
CA SER A 75 7.92 -1.13 8.99
C SER A 75 8.27 -1.53 10.43
N ALA A 76 7.32 -2.11 11.16
CA ALA A 76 7.40 -2.40 12.59
C ALA A 76 7.72 -1.16 13.46
N LYS A 77 7.32 0.04 13.00
CA LYS A 77 7.54 1.33 13.68
C LYS A 77 6.30 2.19 13.54
N GLN A 78 6.03 3.06 14.51
CA GLN A 78 4.94 4.03 14.37
C GLN A 78 5.45 5.36 13.83
N ALA A 79 4.78 5.89 12.81
CA ALA A 79 5.03 7.24 12.32
C ALA A 79 4.13 8.20 13.09
N VAL A 80 4.73 9.29 13.58
CA VAL A 80 4.06 10.33 14.37
C VAL A 80 3.74 11.58 13.54
N ASP A 81 4.37 11.69 12.38
CA ASP A 81 4.31 12.82 11.44
C ASP A 81 4.55 12.35 9.99
N ASP A 82 4.44 13.30 9.06
CA ASP A 82 4.64 13.08 7.63
C ASP A 82 6.06 12.64 7.29
N ASP A 83 7.08 13.23 7.92
CA ASP A 83 8.49 12.84 7.75
C ASP A 83 8.75 11.42 8.23
N GLY A 84 8.09 11.00 9.30
CA GLY A 84 8.08 9.63 9.79
C GLY A 84 7.48 8.66 8.77
N ALA A 85 6.36 9.02 8.15
CA ALA A 85 5.75 8.22 7.09
C ALA A 85 6.67 8.09 5.87
N ILE A 86 7.31 9.18 5.44
CA ILE A 86 8.29 9.17 4.34
C ILE A 86 9.48 8.28 4.68
N ARG A 87 10.03 8.38 5.89
CA ARG A 87 11.16 7.56 6.36
C ARG A 87 10.81 6.07 6.35
N GLN A 88 9.66 5.70 6.89
CA GLN A 88 9.18 4.31 6.86
C GLN A 88 8.97 3.81 5.43
N GLY A 89 8.43 4.65 4.55
CA GLY A 89 8.28 4.31 3.14
C GLY A 89 9.62 4.06 2.46
N ARG A 90 10.66 4.86 2.75
CA ARG A 90 12.03 4.64 2.28
C ARG A 90 12.62 3.33 2.80
N GLU A 91 12.33 2.94 4.04
CA GLU A 91 12.73 1.63 4.58
C GLU A 91 12.09 0.48 3.79
N LEU A 92 10.81 0.61 3.40
CA LEU A 92 10.14 -0.40 2.59
C LEU A 92 10.65 -0.43 1.14
N LEU A 93 11.03 0.71 0.57
CA LEU A 93 11.75 0.74 -0.72
C LEU A 93 13.07 -0.03 -0.63
N ALA A 94 13.85 0.22 0.42
CA ALA A 94 15.11 -0.50 0.66
C ALA A 94 14.89 -2.01 0.93
N ALA A 95 13.73 -2.40 1.47
CA ALA A 95 13.33 -3.79 1.65
C ALA A 95 12.80 -4.47 0.38
N GLY A 96 12.78 -3.78 -0.77
CA GLY A 96 12.46 -4.35 -2.08
C GLY A 96 11.19 -3.82 -2.73
N ALA A 97 10.40 -2.99 -2.05
CA ALA A 97 9.26 -2.34 -2.70
C ALA A 97 9.74 -1.40 -3.83
N ARG A 98 9.07 -1.43 -4.98
CA ARG A 98 9.47 -0.61 -6.14
C ARG A 98 8.92 0.82 -6.09
N ALA A 99 7.72 0.96 -5.53
CA ALA A 99 7.06 2.25 -5.32
C ALA A 99 6.01 2.11 -4.22
N LEU A 100 5.79 3.19 -3.46
CA LEU A 100 4.73 3.28 -2.46
C LEU A 100 3.85 4.50 -2.71
N LEU A 101 2.55 4.32 -2.53
CA LEU A 101 1.57 5.40 -2.42
C LEU A 101 0.99 5.38 -1.01
N ILE A 102 1.54 6.22 -0.12
CA ILE A 102 1.19 6.21 1.30
C ILE A 102 -0.03 7.09 1.54
N GLU A 103 -1.09 6.47 2.05
CA GLU A 103 -2.30 7.16 2.46
C GLU A 103 -2.28 7.48 3.95
N VAL A 104 -2.07 8.75 4.29
CA VAL A 104 -1.91 9.22 5.68
C VAL A 104 -3.25 9.41 6.42
N ALA A 105 -4.32 8.76 5.95
CA ALA A 105 -5.68 9.10 6.35
C ALA A 105 -6.01 8.80 7.83
N MET A 106 -6.26 9.85 8.62
CA MET A 106 -7.17 9.83 9.76
C MET A 106 -8.58 10.27 9.29
N HIS A 107 -9.65 9.75 9.88
CA HIS A 107 -11.02 9.80 9.32
C HIS A 107 -11.65 11.20 9.10
N ARG A 108 -11.01 12.31 9.51
CA ARG A 108 -11.69 13.62 9.67
C ARG A 108 -11.17 14.81 8.84
N GLU A 109 -10.05 14.71 8.14
CA GLU A 109 -9.47 15.87 7.41
C GLU A 109 -9.88 15.90 5.92
N PRO A 110 -10.24 17.08 5.36
CA PRO A 110 -10.71 17.23 3.96
C PRO A 110 -9.58 17.29 2.92
N ASN A 111 -8.38 17.75 3.29
CA ASN A 111 -7.19 17.78 2.43
C ASN A 111 -6.14 16.82 3.00
N ARG A 112 -6.01 15.64 2.40
CA ARG A 112 -5.11 14.60 2.91
C ARG A 112 -3.86 14.52 2.06
N PRO A 113 -2.65 14.64 2.63
CA PRO A 113 -1.44 14.34 1.90
C PRO A 113 -1.43 12.86 1.51
N ILE A 114 -1.02 12.61 0.28
CA ILE A 114 -0.66 11.30 -0.23
C ILE A 114 0.77 11.42 -0.71
N PHE A 115 1.65 10.56 -0.21
CA PHE A 115 3.04 10.53 -0.60
C PHE A 115 3.26 9.44 -1.65
N LEU A 116 3.79 9.83 -2.81
CA LEU A 116 4.34 8.89 -3.78
C LEU A 116 5.85 8.80 -3.56
N LEU A 117 6.31 7.60 -3.25
CA LEU A 117 7.73 7.28 -3.06
C LEU A 117 8.19 6.30 -4.12
N ARG A 118 9.39 6.56 -4.66
CA ARG A 118 10.12 5.68 -5.56
C ARG A 118 11.60 5.75 -5.21
N SER A 119 12.36 4.71 -5.49
CA SER A 119 13.81 4.69 -5.20
C SER A 119 14.62 5.67 -6.05
N ASP A 120 14.10 6.07 -7.21
CA ASP A 120 14.77 6.87 -8.23
C ASP A 120 14.31 8.34 -8.30
N HIS A 121 13.39 8.77 -7.44
CA HIS A 121 12.89 10.15 -7.40
C HIS A 121 12.67 10.66 -5.99
N GLU A 122 12.71 11.98 -5.84
CA GLU A 122 12.26 12.65 -4.62
C GLU A 122 10.79 12.35 -4.30
N PRO A 123 10.41 12.25 -3.01
CA PRO A 123 9.03 12.10 -2.59
C PRO A 123 8.14 13.17 -3.21
N THR A 124 7.06 12.75 -3.86
CA THR A 124 6.07 13.68 -4.40
C THR A 124 4.83 13.67 -3.51
N THR A 125 4.39 14.86 -3.11
CA THR A 125 3.17 15.02 -2.31
C THR A 125 2.02 15.47 -3.21
N SER A 126 0.88 14.82 -3.06
CA SER A 126 -0.37 15.26 -3.68
C SER A 126 -1.47 15.31 -2.63
N THR A 127 -2.35 16.31 -2.71
CA THR A 127 -3.53 16.38 -1.86
C THR A 127 -4.76 15.95 -2.64
N HIS A 128 -5.59 15.11 -2.01
CA HIS A 128 -6.87 14.72 -2.58
C HIS A 128 -8.00 14.95 -1.59
N ARG A 129 -9.12 15.47 -2.12
CA ARG A 129 -10.37 15.60 -1.36
C ARG A 129 -10.88 14.21 -1.00
N ALA A 130 -11.24 13.98 0.26
CA ALA A 130 -11.92 12.75 0.66
C ALA A 130 -13.19 12.57 -0.18
N LEU A 131 -13.38 11.36 -0.72
CA LEU A 131 -14.61 11.02 -1.44
C LEU A 131 -15.78 10.92 -0.43
N PRO A 132 -17.02 11.21 -0.85
CA PRO A 132 -18.19 11.10 0.02
C PRO A 132 -18.28 9.74 0.70
N HIS A 133 -18.81 9.71 1.93
CA HIS A 133 -18.90 8.53 2.81
C HIS A 133 -19.54 7.28 2.16
N GLN A 134 -20.31 7.46 1.10
CA GLN A 134 -20.99 6.42 0.34
C GLN A 134 -20.03 5.54 -0.49
N CYS A 135 -18.78 5.98 -0.68
CA CYS A 135 -17.72 5.21 -1.38
C CYS A 135 -16.65 4.64 -0.43
N ALA A 136 -16.94 4.52 0.87
CA ALA A 136 -15.94 4.30 1.93
C ALA A 136 -15.14 2.97 1.89
N GLY A 137 -15.35 2.10 0.90
CA GLY A 137 -14.50 0.92 0.69
C GLY A 137 -13.25 1.23 -0.14
N ARG A 138 -12.05 0.92 0.38
CA ARG A 138 -10.76 1.02 -0.37
C ARG A 138 -10.82 0.27 -1.72
N THR A 139 -11.61 -0.80 -1.78
CA THR A 139 -11.84 -1.59 -3.00
C THR A 139 -12.64 -0.86 -4.06
N ALA A 140 -13.62 -0.03 -3.69
CA ALA A 140 -14.54 0.64 -4.61
C ALA A 140 -13.97 1.93 -5.23
N CYS A 141 -13.03 2.61 -4.56
CA CYS A 141 -12.46 3.88 -5.01
C CYS A 141 -11.24 3.76 -5.94
N TRP A 142 -10.80 2.54 -6.25
CA TRP A 142 -9.55 2.24 -6.96
C TRP A 142 -9.46 2.82 -8.38
N PRO A 143 -10.51 2.75 -9.24
CA PRO A 143 -10.45 3.29 -10.60
C PRO A 143 -10.33 4.82 -10.64
N ALA A 144 -10.92 5.52 -9.68
CA ALA A 144 -10.91 6.99 -9.62
C ALA A 144 -9.56 7.55 -9.13
N ARG A 145 -8.90 6.86 -8.19
CA ARG A 145 -7.59 7.28 -7.65
C ARG A 145 -6.45 7.05 -8.63
N LEU A 146 -6.37 5.88 -9.28
CA LEU A 146 -5.30 5.58 -10.25
C LEU A 146 -5.36 6.47 -11.50
N ARG A 147 -6.56 6.71 -12.06
CA ARG A 147 -6.69 7.57 -13.26
C ARG A 147 -6.15 8.98 -13.07
N ARG A 148 -6.10 9.50 -11.84
CA ARG A 148 -5.58 10.84 -11.54
C ARG A 148 -4.09 10.86 -11.24
N ILE A 149 -3.56 9.81 -10.62
CA ILE A 149 -2.13 9.69 -10.31
C ILE A 149 -1.32 9.40 -11.59
N TRP A 150 -1.85 8.59 -12.50
CA TRP A 150 -1.17 8.22 -13.76
C TRP A 150 -1.38 9.22 -14.92
N ARG A 151 -2.11 10.32 -14.71
CA ARG A 151 -2.34 11.38 -15.69
C ARG A 151 -1.47 12.63 -15.47
N LYS A 152 -0.69 12.66 -14.40
CA LYS A 152 0.37 13.64 -14.17
C LYS A 152 1.72 12.94 -14.32
#